data_AF-A0A1M6I3C1-F1
#
_entry.id   AF-A0A1M6I3C1-F1
#
_cell.length_a   1.000
_cell.length_b   1.000
_cell.length_c   1.000
_cell.angle_alpha   90.00
_cell.angle_beta   90.00
_cell.angle_gamma   90.00
#
_symmetry.space_group_name_H-M   'P 1'
#
loop_
_entity.id
_entity.type
_entity.pdbx_description
1 polymer ?
#
loop_
_entity_poly.entity_id
_entity_poly.type
_entity_poly.pdbx_seq_one_letter_code
_entity_poly.pdbx_strand_id
1 'polypeptide(L)' 'MGVCTLETIRYKELKKDEIDKRICPLCGKDNNCQHGQGGCWCDTVKFPKYILDLVPSDKKGKACICKSCLEKYQK' A
#
# COMPACT_ATOMS: atom_id res chain seq x y z
N MET A 1 -26.12 0.62 -24.28
CA MET A 1 -26.77 1.24 -23.11
C MET A 1 -25.70 1.82 -22.21
N GLY A 2 -25.30 3.07 -22.47
CA GLY A 2 -24.35 3.80 -21.64
C GLY A 2 -25.09 4.93 -20.94
N VAL A 3 -25.71 4.63 -19.80
CA VAL A 3 -26.28 5.67 -18.94
C VAL A 3 -25.15 6.24 -18.10
N CYS A 4 -24.48 7.26 -18.64
CA CYS A 4 -23.51 8.06 -17.88
C CYS A 4 -24.30 9.01 -16.97
N THR A 5 -24.88 8.46 -15.89
CA THR A 5 -25.57 9.28 -14.88
C THR A 5 -24.52 9.97 -14.01
N LEU A 6 -24.77 11.22 -13.65
CA LEU A 6 -23.92 12.03 -12.75
C LEU A 6 -23.61 11.29 -11.42
N GLU A 7 -24.47 10.36 -11.01
CA GLU A 7 -24.30 9.49 -9.83
C GLU A 7 -23.11 8.52 -9.96
N THR A 8 -22.82 7.98 -11.16
CA THR A 8 -21.67 7.08 -11.36
C THR A 8 -20.33 7.81 -11.39
N ILE A 9 -20.32 9.06 -11.85
CA ILE A 9 -19.14 9.94 -11.78
C ILE A 9 -18.86 10.28 -10.32
N ARG A 10 -19.87 10.70 -9.56
CA ARG A 10 -19.77 10.95 -8.11
C ARG A 10 -19.32 9.70 -7.34
N TYR A 11 -19.81 8.51 -7.69
CA TYR A 11 -19.40 7.25 -7.05
C TYR A 11 -17.94 6.87 -7.36
N LYS A 12 -17.44 7.14 -8.57
CA LYS A 12 -16.02 6.95 -8.94
C LYS A 12 -15.10 7.97 -8.27
N GLU A 13 -15.55 9.22 -8.09
CA GLU A 13 -14.79 10.25 -7.36
C GLU A 13 -14.72 9.94 -5.86
N LEU A 14 -15.78 9.44 -5.24
CA LEU A 14 -15.82 9.07 -3.81
C LEU A 14 -15.00 7.83 -3.44
N LYS A 15 -14.69 6.96 -4.42
CA LYS A 15 -13.89 5.73 -4.22
C LYS A 15 -12.41 5.89 -4.54
N LYS A 16 -11.96 7.07 -4.98
CA LYS A 16 -10.60 7.30 -5.47
C LYS A 16 -9.51 7.20 -4.39
N ASP A 17 -9.90 7.27 -3.11
CA ASP A 17 -8.99 7.28 -1.96
C ASP A 17 -8.91 5.94 -1.21
N GLU A 18 -9.47 4.85 -1.75
CA GLU A 18 -9.37 3.53 -1.11
C GLU A 18 -7.94 2.99 -1.26
N ILE A 19 -7.13 3.11 -0.21
CA ILE A 19 -5.74 2.64 -0.19
C ILE A 19 -5.73 1.11 -0.12
N ASP A 20 -5.21 0.49 -1.18
CA ASP A 20 -5.01 -0.95 -1.20
C ASP A 20 -3.85 -1.36 -0.28
N LYS A 21 -4.21 -1.97 0.85
CA LYS A 21 -3.26 -2.44 1.88
C LYS A 21 -2.37 -3.58 1.40
N ARG A 22 -2.73 -4.28 0.31
CA ARG A 22 -1.96 -5.38 -0.28
C ARG A 22 -0.91 -4.89 -1.26
N ILE A 23 -0.93 -3.61 -1.64
CA ILE A 23 0.01 -3.05 -2.61
C ILE A 23 1.15 -2.32 -1.88
N CYS A 24 2.38 -2.66 -2.23
CA CYS A 24 3.57 -2.00 -1.74
C CYS A 24 3.56 -0.52 -2.18
N PRO A 25 3.64 0.44 -1.24
CA PRO A 25 3.55 1.85 -1.57
C PRO A 25 4.78 2.39 -2.32
N LEU A 26 5.89 1.64 -2.35
CA LEU A 26 7.13 2.04 -3.03
C LEU A 26 7.25 1.52 -4.47
N CYS A 27 6.68 0.35 -4.78
CA CYS A 27 6.84 -0.27 -6.11
C CYS A 27 5.52 -0.62 -6.81
N GLY A 28 4.37 -0.47 -6.15
CA GLY A 28 3.06 -0.75 -6.74
C GLY A 28 2.76 -2.24 -6.97
N LYS A 29 3.63 -3.15 -6.54
CA LYS A 29 3.41 -4.61 -6.61
C LYS A 29 2.83 -5.14 -5.29
N ASP A 30 2.35 -6.37 -5.29
CA ASP A 30 1.89 -7.06 -4.07
C ASP A 30 2.96 -7.06 -2.97
N ASN A 31 2.57 -6.68 -1.74
CA ASN A 31 3.48 -6.60 -0.61
C ASN A 31 3.67 -7.90 0.16
N ASN A 32 2.86 -8.93 -0.14
CA ASN A 32 2.80 -10.22 0.51
C ASN A 32 2.72 -10.12 2.04
N CYS A 33 2.08 -9.06 2.54
CA CYS A 33 1.83 -8.91 3.96
C CYS A 33 0.72 -9.87 4.38
N GLN A 34 1.01 -10.67 5.40
CA GLN A 34 0.10 -11.67 5.98
C GLN A 34 -0.30 -11.31 7.41
N HIS A 35 -0.23 -10.01 7.76
CA HIS A 35 -0.66 -9.54 9.07
C HIS A 35 -2.12 -9.98 9.33
N GLY A 36 -2.36 -10.63 10.47
CA GLY A 36 -3.66 -11.23 10.81
C GLY A 36 -3.86 -12.68 10.36
N GLN A 37 -2.90 -13.31 9.66
CA GLN A 37 -2.96 -14.71 9.21
C GLN A 37 -1.98 -15.66 9.93
N GLY A 38 -1.57 -15.33 11.16
CA GLY A 38 -0.65 -16.16 11.95
C GLY A 38 0.82 -15.71 11.94
N GLY A 39 1.12 -14.59 11.26
CA GLY A 39 2.41 -13.91 11.29
C GLY A 39 2.86 -13.47 9.91
N CYS A 40 3.71 -12.45 9.84
CA CYS A 40 4.32 -12.00 8.59
C CYS A 40 5.82 -11.80 8.75
N TRP A 41 6.58 -11.99 7.66
CA TRP A 41 8.02 -11.69 7.63
C TRP A 41 8.33 -10.24 8.05
N CYS A 42 7.39 -9.29 7.86
CA CYS A 42 7.61 -7.90 8.23
C CYS A 42 7.67 -7.70 9.76
N ASP A 43 7.15 -8.65 10.55
CA ASP A 43 7.15 -8.58 12.01
C ASP A 43 8.53 -8.90 12.60
N THR A 44 9.42 -9.52 11.83
CA THR A 44 10.76 -9.96 12.28
C THR A 44 11.89 -9.02 11.87
N VAL A 45 11.58 -7.93 11.17
CA VAL A 45 12.56 -6.98 10.63
C VAL A 45 12.32 -5.57 11.15
N LYS A 46 13.39 -4.77 11.22
CA LYS A 46 13.28 -3.34 11.51
C LYS A 46 13.31 -2.56 10.20
N PHE A 47 12.34 -1.68 10.01
CA PHE A 47 12.32 -0.73 8.90
C PHE A 47 13.11 0.52 9.31
N PRO A 48 14.25 0.83 8.64
CA PRO A 48 14.95 2.09 8.85
C PRO A 48 14.05 3.29 8.59
N LYS A 49 14.17 4.34 9.40
CA LYS A 49 13.36 5.56 9.30
C LYS A 49 13.39 6.16 7.88
N TYR A 50 14.55 6.19 7.25
CA TYR A 50 14.69 6.76 5.91
C TYR A 50 13.87 6.00 4.85
N ILE A 51 13.67 4.68 4.99
CA ILE A 51 12.82 3.90 4.09
C ILE A 51 11.35 4.21 4.33
N LEU A 52 10.94 4.37 5.60
CA LEU A 52 9.58 4.79 5.95
C LEU A 52 9.28 6.21 5.43
N ASP A 53 10.29 7.07 5.35
CA ASP A 53 10.17 8.42 4.81
C ASP A 53 9.96 8.45 3.29
N LEU A 54 10.33 7.40 2.55
CA LEU A 54 10.03 7.23 1.12
C LEU A 54 8.56 6.91 0.84
N VAL A 55 7.80 6.47 1.85
CA VAL A 55 6.39 6.10 1.67
C VAL A 55 5.56 7.38 1.49
N PRO A 56 4.71 7.46 0.45
CA PRO A 56 3.78 8.58 0.28
C PRO A 56 2.91 8.82 1.53
N SER A 57 2.72 10.07 1.93
CA SER A 57 2.03 10.43 3.19
C SER A 57 0.60 9.89 3.29
N ASP A 58 -0.10 9.77 2.16
CA ASP A 58 -1.42 9.17 2.07
C ASP A 58 -1.39 7.68 2.43
N LYS A 59 -0.29 6.96 2.15
CA LYS A 59 -0.12 5.51 2.35
C LYS A 59 0.63 5.12 3.63
N LYS A 60 1.27 6.08 4.31
CA LYS A 60 1.99 5.84 5.57
C LYS A 60 1.06 5.22 6.62
N GLY A 61 1.52 4.12 7.24
CA GLY A 61 0.76 3.38 8.25
C GLY A 61 -0.47 2.63 7.72
N LYS A 62 -0.72 2.63 6.40
CA LYS A 62 -1.90 2.01 5.80
C LYS A 62 -1.57 0.84 4.87
N ALA A 63 -0.41 0.87 4.21
CA ALA A 63 0.08 -0.21 3.35
C ALA A 63 1.51 -0.62 3.73
N CYS A 64 1.79 -1.93 3.70
CA CYS A 64 3.10 -2.46 4.05
C CYS A 64 4.09 -2.40 2.88
N ILE A 65 5.37 -2.18 3.20
CA ILE A 65 6.47 -2.26 2.24
C ILE A 65 6.80 -3.74 1.98
N CYS A 66 7.01 -4.13 0.73
CA CYS A 66 7.39 -5.50 0.38
C CYS A 66 8.85 -5.81 0.73
N LYS A 67 9.17 -7.09 0.90
CA LYS A 67 10.53 -7.56 1.25
C LYS A 67 11.59 -7.09 0.24
N SER A 68 11.27 -7.17 -1.05
CA SER A 68 12.20 -6.74 -2.11
C SER A 68 12.49 -5.24 -2.10
N CYS A 69 11.52 -4.40 -1.71
CA CYS A 69 11.78 -2.97 -1.52
C CYS A 69 12.62 -2.71 -0.27
N LEU A 70 12.34 -3.40 0.85
CA LEU A 70 13.18 -3.28 2.04
C LEU A 70 14.64 -3.61 1.72
N GLU A 71 14.90 -4.73 1.07
CA GLU A 71 16.25 -5.16 0.66
C GLU A 71 16.90 -4.22 -0.36
N LYS A 72 16.11 -3.64 -1.27
CA LYS A 72 16.61 -2.68 -2.28
C LYS A 72 17.09 -1.39 -1.64
N TYR A 73 16.36 -0.85 -0.68
CA TYR A 73 16.67 0.44 -0.06
C TYR A 73 17.56 0.31 1.19
N GLN A 74 17.79 -0.91 1.71
CA GLN A 74 18.75 -1.15 2.80
C GLN A 74 20.22 -1.12 2.39
N LYS A 75 20.51 -1.12 1.08
CA LYS A 75 21.85 -0.98 0.51
C LYS A 75 22.21 0.49 0.32
#